data_AF-A0A963B456-F1
#
_entry.id   AF-A0A963B456-F1
#
_cell.length_a   1.000
_cell.length_b   1.000
_cell.length_c   1.000
_cell.angle_alpha   90.00
_cell.angle_beta   90.00
_cell.angle_gamma   90.00
#
_symmetry.space_group_name_H-M   'P 1'
#
loop_
_entity.id
_entity.type
_entity.pdbx_description
1 polymer ?
#
loop_
_entity_poly.entity_id
_entity_poly.type
_entity_poly.pdbx_seq_one_letter_code
_entity_poly.pdbx_strand_id
1 'polypeptide(L)'
;MVRAGITLLDVLRQPPLLTELEGSALTLVLRQARLTGLLGFIEARVDPEKSGGKLADHLLSARIHAEYNNQTITWELDRLAAVLKPMAGPVILLKGAAYKALELGLAQGRLASDVDLLVPRSQLSL
;
A
#
# COMPACT_ATOMS: atom_id res chain seq x y z
N MET A 1 -22.26 9.76 27.50
CA MET A 1 -20.98 9.08 27.19
C MET A 1 -21.10 8.43 25.82
N VAL A 2 -20.46 9.01 24.80
CA VAL A 2 -20.38 8.41 23.46
C VAL A 2 -19.42 7.23 23.57
N ARG A 3 -19.87 5.98 23.37
CA ARG A 3 -18.94 4.86 23.14
C ARG A 3 -18.17 5.23 21.87
N ALA A 4 -16.86 5.46 21.98
CA ALA A 4 -16.03 5.70 20.82
C ALA A 4 -16.16 4.49 19.89
N GLY A 5 -16.73 4.69 18.69
CA GLY A 5 -16.82 3.64 17.68
C GLY A 5 -15.42 3.24 17.21
N ILE A 6 -15.26 1.99 16.75
CA ILE A 6 -14.01 1.50 16.16
C ILE A 6 -13.63 2.43 15.00
N THR A 7 -12.42 2.97 15.04
CA THR A 7 -11.89 3.89 14.03
C THR A 7 -11.04 3.17 13.00
N LEU A 8 -10.73 3.83 11.88
CA LEU A 8 -9.73 3.33 10.93
C LEU A 8 -8.38 3.04 11.62
N LEU A 9 -7.97 3.88 12.58
CA LEU A 9 -6.70 3.70 13.28
C LEU A 9 -6.68 2.42 14.13
N ASP A 10 -7.82 2.06 14.72
CA ASP A 10 -7.95 0.82 15.48
C ASP A 10 -7.84 -0.40 14.56
N VAL A 11 -8.50 -0.35 13.39
CA VAL A 11 -8.38 -1.38 12.36
C VAL A 11 -6.95 -1.46 11.81
N LEU A 12 -6.23 -0.36 11.64
CA LEU A 12 -4.83 -0.41 11.18
C LEU A 12 -3.90 -1.07 12.21
N ARG A 13 -4.20 -0.93 13.52
CA ARG A 13 -3.47 -1.62 14.59
C ARG A 13 -3.82 -3.11 14.66
N GLN A 14 -5.07 -3.46 14.36
CA GLN A 14 -5.58 -4.83 14.39
C GLN A 14 -6.47 -5.09 13.16
N PRO A 15 -5.87 -5.38 11.97
CA PRO A 15 -6.61 -5.54 10.71
C PRO A 15 -7.81 -6.49 10.76
N PRO A 16 -7.77 -7.63 11.47
CA PRO A 16 -8.91 -8.53 11.59
C PRO A 16 -10.18 -7.88 12.19
N LEU A 17 -10.08 -6.79 12.95
CA LEU A 17 -11.27 -6.07 13.46
C LEU A 17 -12.21 -5.63 12.33
N LEU A 18 -11.71 -5.43 11.11
CA LEU A 18 -12.55 -5.04 9.97
C LEU A 18 -13.66 -6.07 9.69
N THR A 19 -13.40 -7.36 9.88
CA THR A 19 -14.36 -8.45 9.61
C THR A 19 -15.45 -8.55 10.67
N GLU A 20 -15.27 -7.88 11.80
CA GLU A 20 -16.24 -7.83 12.90
C GLU A 20 -17.15 -6.59 12.82
N LEU A 21 -16.85 -5.65 11.93
CA LEU A 21 -17.64 -4.44 11.74
C LEU A 21 -18.84 -4.70 10.83
N GLU A 22 -19.95 -4.05 11.15
CA GLU A 22 -21.17 -4.10 10.34
C GLU A 22 -21.77 -2.70 10.13
N GLY A 23 -22.75 -2.62 9.22
CA GLY A 23 -23.57 -1.42 9.02
C GLY A 23 -22.78 -0.14 8.70
N SER A 24 -23.10 0.94 9.43
CA SER A 24 -22.50 2.26 9.22
C SER A 24 -21.04 2.33 9.64
N ALA A 25 -20.63 1.56 10.65
CA ALA A 25 -19.25 1.52 11.11
C ALA A 25 -18.33 0.88 10.05
N LEU A 26 -18.73 -0.28 9.51
CA LEU A 26 -18.01 -0.92 8.41
C LEU A 26 -17.92 0.01 7.19
N THR A 27 -19.04 0.60 6.81
CA THR A 27 -19.11 1.52 5.66
C THR A 27 -18.17 2.71 5.82
N LEU A 28 -18.13 3.32 7.01
CA LEU A 28 -17.27 4.47 7.29
C LEU A 28 -15.79 4.08 7.19
N VAL A 29 -15.38 2.99 7.85
CA VAL A 29 -13.99 2.52 7.86
C VAL A 29 -13.54 2.12 6.45
N LEU A 30 -14.35 1.36 5.71
CA LEU A 30 -14.03 0.98 4.32
C LEU A 30 -13.83 2.22 3.43
N ARG A 31 -14.71 3.22 3.57
CA ARG A 31 -14.61 4.46 2.78
C ARG A 31 -13.35 5.25 3.13
N GLN A 32 -13.02 5.37 4.42
CA GLN A 32 -11.81 6.04 4.86
C GLN A 32 -10.56 5.30 4.37
N ALA A 33 -10.49 3.98 4.59
CA ALA A 33 -9.38 3.14 4.15
C ALA A 33 -9.14 3.23 2.64
N ARG A 34 -10.22 3.26 1.84
CA ARG A 34 -10.11 3.41 0.38
C ARG A 34 -9.60 4.80 0.00
N LEU A 35 -10.17 5.87 0.57
CA LEU A 35 -9.78 7.25 0.26
C LEU A 35 -8.33 7.56 0.65
N THR A 36 -7.81 6.88 1.67
CA THR A 36 -6.41 7.03 2.10
C THR A 36 -5.46 5.99 1.49
N GLY A 37 -5.93 5.12 0.58
CA GLY A 37 -5.10 4.09 -0.06
C GLY A 37 -4.62 2.98 0.89
N LEU A 38 -5.27 2.79 2.03
CA LEU A 38 -4.89 1.81 3.07
C LEU A 38 -5.71 0.52 3.01
N LEU A 39 -6.74 0.45 2.17
CA LEU A 39 -7.59 -0.75 2.10
C LEU A 39 -6.82 -1.99 1.63
N GLY A 40 -5.91 -1.85 0.66
CA GLY A 40 -5.05 -2.96 0.23
C GLY A 40 -4.11 -3.43 1.35
N PHE A 41 -3.57 -2.49 2.13
CA PHE A 41 -2.72 -2.82 3.28
C PHE A 41 -3.47 -3.63 4.34
N ILE A 42 -4.73 -3.26 4.62
CA ILE A 42 -5.61 -3.99 5.53
C ILE A 42 -5.95 -5.36 4.95
N GLU A 43 -6.32 -5.42 3.67
CA GLU A 43 -6.66 -6.67 2.97
C GLU A 43 -5.55 -7.71 3.08
N ALA A 44 -4.29 -7.32 2.85
CA ALA A 44 -3.14 -8.22 2.95
C ALA A 44 -2.90 -8.80 4.36
N ARG A 45 -3.66 -8.35 5.37
CA ARG A 45 -3.55 -8.73 6.79
C ARG A 45 -4.85 -9.26 7.38
N VAL A 46 -5.87 -9.43 6.55
CA VAL A 46 -7.16 -10.01 6.93
C VAL A 46 -7.26 -11.41 6.34
N ASP A 47 -7.87 -12.32 7.09
CA ASP A 47 -8.19 -13.65 6.60
C ASP A 47 -9.33 -13.57 5.56
N PRO A 48 -9.11 -13.97 4.29
CA PRO A 48 -10.15 -13.89 3.27
C PRO A 48 -11.36 -14.77 3.61
N GLU A 49 -11.19 -15.86 4.36
CA GLU A 49 -12.31 -16.74 4.75
C GLU A 49 -13.28 -16.06 5.73
N LYS A 50 -12.81 -15.05 6.46
CA LYS A 50 -13.62 -14.25 7.38
C LYS A 50 -14.32 -13.06 6.71
N SER A 51 -14.04 -12.83 5.44
CA SER A 51 -14.57 -11.69 4.69
C SER A 51 -15.70 -12.14 3.77
N GLY A 52 -16.93 -12.10 4.27
CA GLY A 52 -18.12 -12.52 3.53
C GLY A 52 -18.81 -11.39 2.75
N GLY A 53 -19.56 -11.76 1.70
CA GLY A 53 -20.44 -10.85 0.96
C GLY A 53 -19.70 -9.63 0.38
N LYS A 54 -20.30 -8.44 0.52
CA LYS A 54 -19.74 -7.20 -0.05
C LYS A 54 -18.35 -6.85 0.50
N LEU A 55 -18.02 -7.25 1.74
CA LEU A 55 -16.69 -7.01 2.28
C LEU A 55 -15.64 -7.74 1.44
N ALA A 56 -15.91 -8.99 1.06
CA ALA A 56 -15.05 -9.77 0.17
C ALA A 56 -14.77 -9.03 -1.15
N ASP A 57 -15.82 -8.48 -1.78
CA ASP A 57 -15.70 -7.75 -3.04
C ASP A 57 -14.84 -6.48 -2.89
N HIS A 58 -15.01 -5.76 -1.78
CA HIS A 58 -14.22 -4.56 -1.48
C HIS A 58 -12.74 -4.88 -1.27
N LEU A 59 -12.45 -5.95 -0.54
CA LEU A 59 -11.09 -6.41 -0.29
C LEU A 59 -10.44 -6.94 -1.57
N LEU A 60 -11.13 -7.80 -2.33
CA LEU A 60 -10.66 -8.28 -3.62
C LEU A 60 -10.31 -7.14 -4.58
N SER A 61 -11.19 -6.13 -4.68
CA SER A 61 -10.93 -4.93 -5.47
C SER A 61 -9.67 -4.18 -5.03
N ALA A 62 -9.44 -4.07 -3.71
CA ALA A 62 -8.26 -3.42 -3.17
C ALA A 62 -6.97 -4.22 -3.44
N ARG A 63 -7.04 -5.55 -3.34
CA ARG A 63 -5.94 -6.46 -3.70
C ARG A 63 -5.52 -6.28 -5.15
N ILE A 64 -6.49 -6.35 -6.08
CA ILE A 64 -6.24 -6.18 -7.52
C ILE A 64 -5.59 -4.82 -7.80
N HIS A 65 -6.08 -3.75 -7.16
CA HIS A 65 -5.51 -2.42 -7.34
C HIS A 65 -4.05 -2.33 -6.84
N ALA A 66 -3.76 -2.93 -5.67
CA ALA A 66 -2.40 -2.97 -5.13
C ALA A 66 -1.45 -3.85 -5.97
N GLU A 67 -1.94 -4.97 -6.50
CA GLU A 67 -1.19 -5.83 -7.42
C GLU A 67 -0.84 -5.09 -8.72
N TYR A 68 -1.81 -4.36 -9.29
CA TYR A 68 -1.57 -3.52 -10.47
C TYR A 68 -0.54 -2.42 -10.18
N ASN A 69 -0.69 -1.67 -9.08
CA ASN A 69 0.28 -0.66 -8.69
C ASN A 69 1.70 -1.25 -8.53
N ASN A 70 1.81 -2.42 -7.92
CA ASN A 70 3.07 -3.12 -7.77
C ASN A 70 3.72 -3.49 -9.12
N GLN A 71 2.92 -3.90 -10.11
CA GLN A 71 3.42 -4.18 -11.46
C GLN A 71 3.92 -2.91 -12.13
N THR A 72 3.19 -1.79 -12.00
CA THR A 72 3.60 -0.49 -12.50
C THR A 72 4.93 -0.05 -11.89
N ILE A 73 5.09 -0.14 -10.57
CA ILE A 73 6.33 0.22 -9.89
C ILE A 73 7.49 -0.67 -10.36
N THR A 74 7.30 -1.98 -10.47
CA THR A 74 8.34 -2.88 -10.99
C THR A 74 8.77 -2.47 -12.40
N TRP A 75 7.81 -2.17 -13.27
CA TRP A 75 8.13 -1.72 -14.63
C TRP A 75 8.87 -0.37 -14.64
N GLU A 76 8.46 0.60 -13.81
CA GLU A 76 9.14 1.89 -13.67
C GLU A 76 10.59 1.71 -13.20
N LEU A 77 10.82 0.82 -12.22
CA LEU A 77 12.15 0.50 -11.74
C LEU A 77 13.03 -0.11 -12.83
N ASP A 78 12.48 -0.99 -13.67
CA ASP A 78 13.22 -1.54 -14.81
C ASP A 78 13.61 -0.45 -15.82
N ARG A 79 12.72 0.52 -16.09
CA ARG A 79 13.02 1.65 -16.98
C ARG A 79 14.08 2.57 -16.38
N LEU A 80 13.94 2.91 -15.10
CA LEU A 80 14.89 3.74 -14.36
C LEU A 80 16.27 3.08 -14.30
N ALA A 81 16.35 1.78 -14.05
CA ALA A 81 17.61 1.04 -14.04
C ALA A 81 18.35 1.16 -15.39
N ALA A 82 17.63 1.08 -16.51
CA ALA A 82 18.23 1.24 -17.84
C ALA A 82 18.80 2.65 -18.06
N VAL A 83 18.07 3.69 -17.64
CA VAL A 83 18.46 5.10 -17.81
C VAL A 83 19.59 5.50 -16.86
N LEU A 84 19.59 4.97 -15.63
CA LEU A 84 20.56 5.33 -14.59
C LEU A 84 21.86 4.52 -14.68
N LYS A 85 21.87 3.41 -15.43
CA LYS A 85 23.06 2.56 -15.62
C LYS A 85 24.34 3.32 -16.00
N PRO A 86 24.32 4.37 -16.86
CA PRO A 86 25.53 5.12 -17.20
C PRO A 86 26.00 6.11 -16.12
N MET A 87 25.17 6.38 -15.10
CA MET A 87 25.49 7.34 -14.05
C MET A 87 26.56 6.77 -13.10
N ALA A 88 27.58 7.56 -12.80
CA ALA A 88 28.66 7.13 -11.92
C ALA A 88 28.23 7.12 -10.44
N GLY A 89 28.74 6.22 -9.61
CA GLY A 89 28.43 6.23 -8.18
C GLY A 89 27.05 5.66 -7.81
N PRO A 90 26.68 5.71 -6.52
CA PRO A 90 25.53 4.96 -6.01
C PRO A 90 24.19 5.62 -6.34
N VAL A 91 23.23 4.79 -6.77
CA VAL A 91 21.80 5.13 -6.78
C VAL A 91 21.13 4.31 -5.71
N ILE A 92 20.51 4.97 -4.74
CA ILE A 92 19.83 4.30 -3.64
C ILE A 92 18.33 4.47 -3.81
N LEU A 93 17.64 3.34 -3.96
CA LEU A 93 16.18 3.31 -4.01
C LEU A 93 15.61 3.52 -2.60
N LEU A 94 14.57 4.34 -2.47
CA LEU A 94 13.97 4.70 -1.19
C LEU A 94 12.48 4.32 -1.08
N LYS A 95 11.97 4.40 0.16
CA LYS A 95 10.56 4.31 0.54
C LYS A 95 9.82 3.10 -0.07
N GLY A 96 8.63 3.33 -0.63
CA GLY A 96 7.71 2.27 -1.08
C GLY A 96 8.30 1.43 -2.19
N ALA A 97 8.98 2.05 -3.15
CA ALA A 97 9.65 1.34 -4.24
C ALA A 97 10.80 0.46 -3.73
N ALA A 98 11.56 0.93 -2.73
CA ALA A 98 12.58 0.10 -2.07
C ALA A 98 11.98 -1.10 -1.34
N TYR A 99 10.88 -0.90 -0.61
CA TYR A 99 10.19 -2.00 0.08
C TYR A 99 9.70 -3.05 -0.91
N LYS A 100 9.19 -2.60 -2.07
CA LYS A 100 8.75 -3.50 -3.14
C LYS A 100 9.94 -4.26 -3.75
N ALA A 101 11.01 -3.56 -4.11
CA ALA A 101 12.20 -4.18 -4.71
C ALA A 101 12.89 -5.19 -3.77
N LEU A 102 12.79 -4.96 -2.46
CA LEU A 102 13.30 -5.86 -1.42
C LEU A 102 12.26 -6.87 -0.92
N GLU A 103 11.07 -6.93 -1.53
CA GLU A 103 9.97 -7.83 -1.16
C GLU A 103 9.57 -7.78 0.33
N LEU A 104 9.70 -6.61 0.96
CA LEU A 104 9.36 -6.45 2.37
C LEU A 104 7.86 -6.56 2.59
N GLY A 105 7.43 -7.15 3.71
CA GLY A 105 6.01 -7.27 4.07
C GLY A 105 5.25 -5.94 4.16
N LEU A 106 5.96 -4.81 4.32
CA LEU A 106 5.38 -3.46 4.28
C LEU A 106 4.95 -3.01 2.86
N ALA A 107 5.38 -3.70 1.81
CA ALA A 107 4.95 -3.46 0.43
C ALA A 107 3.64 -4.16 0.08
N GLN A 108 3.26 -5.21 0.82
CA GLN A 108 2.02 -5.95 0.54
C GLN A 108 0.80 -5.06 0.77
N GLY A 109 0.00 -4.90 -0.29
CA GLY A 109 -1.20 -4.07 -0.28
C GLY A 109 -0.93 -2.56 -0.27
N ARG A 110 0.34 -2.13 -0.25
CA ARG A 110 0.71 -0.71 -0.24
C ARG A 110 0.61 -0.14 -1.65
N LEU A 111 0.07 1.07 -1.75
CA LEU A 111 0.12 1.86 -2.98
C LEU A 111 1.32 2.82 -2.91
N ALA A 112 2.23 2.71 -3.86
CA ALA A 112 3.30 3.68 -4.07
C ALA A 112 2.90 4.63 -5.19
N SER A 113 2.98 5.93 -4.94
CA SER A 113 2.67 6.99 -5.90
C SER A 113 3.85 7.40 -6.76
N ASP A 114 5.05 7.19 -6.24
CA ASP A 114 6.29 7.76 -6.72
C ASP A 114 7.47 6.82 -6.43
N VAL A 115 8.51 6.95 -7.25
CA VAL A 115 9.79 6.30 -7.05
C VAL A 115 10.79 7.35 -6.54
N ASP A 116 11.16 7.22 -5.27
CA ASP A 116 12.19 8.07 -4.66
C ASP A 116 13.58 7.46 -4.83
N LEU A 117 14.52 8.29 -5.29
CA LEU A 117 15.93 7.93 -5.45
C LEU A 117 16.81 8.91 -4.68
N LEU A 118 17.87 8.39 -4.07
CA LEU A 118 18.97 9.18 -3.54
C LEU A 118 20.20 8.98 -4.42
N VAL A 119 20.81 10.09 -4.80
CA VAL A 119 22.01 10.16 -5.64
C VAL A 119 23.02 11.12 -5.02
N PRO A 120 24.32 11.02 -5.36
CA PRO A 120 25.31 12.02 -4.98
C PRO A 120 24.88 13.43 -5.40
N ARG A 121 25.02 14.40 -4.48
CA ARG A 121 24.65 15.81 -4.73
C ARG A 121 25.32 16.39 -6.00
N SER A 122 26.55 15.97 -6.28
CA SER A 122 27.30 16.41 -7.47
C SER A 122 26.67 16.01 -8.80
N GLN A 123 25.69 15.12 -8.81
CA GLN A 123 24.99 14.66 -10.02
C GLN A 123 23.64 15.31 -10.24
N LEU A 124 23.17 16.10 -9.27
CA LEU A 124 21.98 16.90 -9.43
C LEU A 124 22.34 18.17 -10.21
N SER A 125 21.80 18.31 -11.42
CA SER A 125 21.81 19.57 -12.16
C SER A 125 20.63 20.42 -11.65
N LEU A 126 20.85 21.15 -10.55
CA LEU A 126 19.90 22.10 -9.99
C LEU A 126 20.42 23.54 -10.14
#